data_AF-A0A9P3KCN1-F1
#
_entry.id   AF-A0A9P3KCN1-F1
#
_cell.length_a   1.000
_cell.length_b   1.000
_cell.length_c   1.000
_cell.angle_alpha   90.00
_cell.angle_beta   90.00
_cell.angle_gamma   90.00
#
_symmetry.space_group_name_H-M   'P 1'
#
loop_
_entity.id
_entity.type
_entity.pdbx_description
1 polymer ?
#
loop_
_entity_poly.entity_id
_entity_poly.type
_entity_poly.pdbx_seq_one_letter_code
_entity_poly.pdbx_strand_id
1 'polypeptide(L)'
;MASPISSPIPGTILSRLRLGLATASPFAKFLLVFGAIFYCFAAVGVWQLFTAYWFSYTFLDDADTVLIQRAMETERQFVPPVNQLVPVTELPASLRLRHHQRKGLEGEEEEDYEDLSRLSQLSIQALERKGDSNNRTGAAVIGTKQHLPSFTPSKLLPNGTLPKIAFLFLTRGPLPLQPLWEEFFHGNMHRASVYVHAATEGWDVNAHVGKNSVFRGTQIPGIRIVRGMPSMIQATRRLLAAGLQNPVNQRFVLLSEACIPIRSFDFIYEYLFTGDRSFLAVLPALRWWRFPRYFWIFMPRQLIHPWQIRKGSQWFVLTRPHAALVVEDMKYYVTFGRGRGEYPDEGYIQTVVWGYDRRGIEPHSVMHVDWPHYKAEHPRMYSGSSVTTALIERMQRRHFAVSENVGLLDVAFPGPCRVAGERVPCFLFARKFAPSTVSTLLSMRDTLGF
;
A
#
# COMPACT_ATOMS: atom_id res chain seq x y z
N MET A 1 32.54 57.62 -19.17
CA MET A 1 33.68 57.70 -18.24
C MET A 1 33.64 56.47 -17.36
N ALA A 2 34.69 55.64 -17.47
CA ALA A 2 35.23 54.63 -16.54
C ALA A 2 34.29 53.56 -15.94
N SER A 3 34.64 52.29 -15.69
CA SER A 3 35.66 51.29 -16.08
C SER A 3 35.35 50.08 -15.17
N PRO A 4 35.54 48.82 -15.58
CA PRO A 4 35.31 47.66 -14.70
C PRO A 4 36.54 47.42 -13.80
N ILE A 5 36.36 47.44 -12.48
CA ILE A 5 37.42 47.05 -11.53
C ILE A 5 37.40 45.52 -11.40
N SER A 6 38.22 44.87 -12.22
CA SER A 6 38.79 43.58 -11.89
C SER A 6 40.00 43.83 -10.99
N SER A 7 40.02 43.23 -9.80
CA SER A 7 41.26 43.11 -9.01
C SER A 7 41.49 41.63 -8.71
N PRO A 8 42.64 41.05 -9.09
CA PRO A 8 42.97 39.70 -8.72
C PRO A 8 43.36 39.67 -7.24
N ILE A 9 42.82 38.69 -6.51
CA ILE A 9 43.26 38.38 -5.14
C ILE A 9 44.77 38.09 -5.19
N PRO A 10 45.60 38.74 -4.36
CA PRO A 10 47.05 38.52 -4.40
C PRO A 10 47.39 37.06 -4.07
N GLY A 11 48.18 36.41 -4.94
CA GLY A 11 48.66 35.02 -4.77
C GLY A 11 49.46 34.74 -3.49
N THR A 12 49.68 35.76 -2.65
CA THR A 12 50.37 35.69 -1.35
C THR A 12 49.46 35.20 -0.21
N ILE A 13 48.12 35.26 -0.33
CA ILE A 13 47.20 34.78 0.72
C ILE A 13 46.95 33.26 0.59
N LEU A 14 46.72 32.76 -0.63
CA LEU A 14 46.53 31.34 -0.91
C LEU A 14 47.78 30.48 -0.65
N SER A 15 48.97 31.04 -0.88
CA SER A 15 50.25 30.39 -0.58
C SER A 15 50.53 30.31 0.92
N ARG A 16 50.18 31.35 1.70
CA ARG A 16 50.30 31.34 3.18
C ARG A 16 49.28 30.42 3.86
N LEU A 17 48.06 30.31 3.34
CA LEU A 17 47.05 29.35 3.79
C LEU A 17 47.46 27.90 3.53
N ARG A 18 48.04 27.61 2.35
CA ARG A 18 48.57 26.27 2.04
C ARG A 18 49.76 25.86 2.91
N LEU A 19 50.65 26.80 3.26
CA LEU A 19 51.79 26.51 4.13
C LEU A 19 51.35 26.27 5.59
N GLY A 20 50.38 27.04 6.11
CA GLY A 20 49.84 26.86 7.46
C GLY A 20 49.01 25.59 7.65
N LEU A 21 48.32 25.12 6.61
CA LEU A 21 47.59 23.84 6.61
C LEU A 21 48.52 22.62 6.51
N ALA A 22 49.73 22.77 5.99
CA ALA A 22 50.71 21.69 5.93
C ALA A 22 51.31 21.40 7.33
N THR A 23 51.60 22.45 8.11
CA THR A 23 52.26 22.36 9.43
C THR A 23 51.31 22.30 10.62
N ALA A 24 50.00 22.47 10.41
CA ALA A 24 49.00 22.36 11.47
C ALA A 24 48.95 20.94 12.05
N SER A 25 48.74 20.82 13.37
CA SER A 25 48.52 19.52 14.00
C SER A 25 47.24 18.86 13.45
N PRO A 26 47.12 17.52 13.48
CA PRO A 26 45.92 16.82 13.03
C PRO A 26 44.64 17.39 13.66
N PHE A 27 44.72 17.82 14.92
CA PHE A 27 43.62 18.44 15.66
C PHE A 27 43.24 19.83 15.13
N ALA A 28 44.23 20.66 14.76
CA ALA A 28 43.98 21.97 14.16
C ALA A 28 43.41 21.86 12.74
N LYS A 29 43.85 20.87 11.95
CA LYS A 29 43.25 20.56 10.64
C LYS A 29 41.80 20.08 10.80
N PHE A 30 41.54 19.25 11.81
CA PHE A 30 40.19 18.81 12.16
C PHE A 30 39.28 19.98 12.51
N LEU A 31 39.71 20.90 13.38
CA LEU A 31 38.90 22.07 13.77
C LEU A 31 38.61 23.01 12.60
N LEU A 32 39.52 23.17 11.64
CA LEU A 32 39.31 24.00 10.45
C LEU A 32 38.30 23.37 9.48
N VAL A 33 38.41 22.07 9.22
CA VAL A 33 37.44 21.34 8.40
C VAL A 33 36.08 21.31 9.10
N PHE A 34 36.06 21.07 10.41
CA PHE A 34 34.86 21.07 11.22
C PHE A 34 34.21 22.46 11.24
N GLY A 35 35.00 23.54 11.42
CA GLY A 35 34.53 24.92 11.39
C GLY A 35 33.99 25.35 10.01
N ALA A 36 34.61 24.90 8.91
CA ALA A 36 34.12 25.16 7.57
C ALA A 36 32.80 24.43 7.28
N ILE A 37 32.69 23.16 7.69
CA ILE A 37 31.47 22.37 7.60
C ILE A 37 30.35 23.00 8.47
N PHE A 38 30.70 23.43 9.68
CA PHE A 38 29.81 24.13 10.62
C PHE A 38 29.29 25.44 10.03
N TYR A 39 30.17 26.23 9.40
CA TYR A 39 29.80 27.49 8.74
C TYR A 39 28.89 27.24 7.53
N CYS A 40 29.16 26.22 6.73
CA CYS A 40 28.29 25.82 5.62
C CYS A 40 26.90 25.37 6.10
N PHE A 41 26.80 24.59 7.19
CA PHE A 41 25.50 24.15 7.72
C PHE A 41 24.73 25.27 8.46
N ALA A 42 25.44 26.20 9.10
CA ALA A 42 24.84 27.39 9.71
C ALA A 42 24.30 28.37 8.64
N ALA A 43 25.03 28.56 7.54
CA ALA A 43 24.61 29.44 6.44
C ALA A 43 23.37 28.92 5.67
N VAL A 44 23.09 27.62 5.71
CA VAL A 44 21.96 26.98 5.03
C VAL A 44 20.78 26.68 5.98
N GLY A 45 20.90 27.01 7.27
CA GLY A 45 19.82 26.80 8.26
C GLY A 45 19.53 25.34 8.62
N VAL A 46 20.51 24.43 8.43
CA VAL A 46 20.37 22.97 8.58
C VAL A 46 20.89 22.46 9.94
N TRP A 47 21.26 23.37 10.84
CA TRP A 47 21.91 23.09 12.14
C TRP A 47 21.17 22.06 13.03
N GLN A 48 19.84 22.10 13.04
CA GLN A 48 19.01 21.14 13.79
C GLN A 48 19.09 19.72 13.22
N LEU A 49 19.34 19.57 11.91
CA LEU A 49 19.45 18.28 11.25
C LEU A 49 20.80 17.61 11.52
N PHE A 50 21.89 18.38 11.59
CA PHE A 50 23.23 17.83 11.86
C PHE A 50 23.39 17.37 13.32
N THR A 51 22.87 18.15 14.27
CA THR A 51 22.90 17.79 15.69
C THR A 51 22.00 16.58 16.00
N ALA A 52 20.81 16.48 15.40
CA ALA A 52 19.96 15.30 15.49
C ALA A 52 20.60 14.06 14.83
N TYR A 53 21.27 14.24 13.69
CA TYR A 53 22.00 13.18 12.98
C TYR A 53 23.16 12.63 13.82
N TRP A 54 23.95 13.50 14.46
CA TRP A 54 25.12 13.12 15.25
C TRP A 54 24.76 12.45 16.59
N PHE A 55 23.77 12.98 17.32
CA PHE A 55 23.29 12.35 18.56
C PHE A 55 22.66 10.97 18.31
N SER A 56 22.02 10.77 17.14
CA SER A 56 21.48 9.46 16.74
C SER A 56 22.60 8.44 16.40
N TYR A 57 23.81 8.90 16.09
CA TYR A 57 24.90 8.06 15.62
C TYR A 57 25.66 7.33 16.76
N THR A 58 25.59 7.80 18.01
CA THR A 58 26.52 7.38 19.07
C THR A 58 25.97 6.43 20.14
N PHE A 59 24.68 6.07 20.18
CA PHE A 59 24.11 5.41 21.37
C PHE A 59 23.17 4.19 21.22
N LEU A 60 23.00 3.53 20.05
CA LEU A 60 21.84 2.63 19.85
C LEU A 60 22.09 1.31 19.09
N ASP A 61 23.14 0.53 19.38
CA ASP A 61 23.33 -0.80 18.76
C ASP A 61 22.52 -1.94 19.44
N ASP A 62 22.34 -1.91 20.77
CA ASP A 62 21.62 -2.98 21.48
C ASP A 62 20.08 -2.84 21.46
N ALA A 63 19.57 -1.60 21.33
CA ALA A 63 18.15 -1.32 21.41
C ALA A 63 17.37 -1.90 20.22
N ASP A 64 17.98 -1.95 19.04
CA ASP A 64 17.31 -2.35 17.79
C ASP A 64 17.03 -3.85 17.73
N THR A 65 17.98 -4.67 18.17
CA THR A 65 17.84 -6.13 18.28
C THR A 65 16.81 -6.51 19.33
N VAL A 66 16.84 -5.84 20.49
CA VAL A 66 15.86 -6.05 21.58
C VAL A 66 14.45 -5.63 21.14
N LEU A 67 14.31 -4.57 20.35
CA LEU A 67 13.02 -4.15 19.81
C LEU A 67 12.47 -5.12 18.76
N ILE A 68 13.32 -5.65 17.87
CA ILE A 68 12.92 -6.72 16.93
C ILE A 68 12.45 -7.94 17.72
N GLN A 69 13.21 -8.37 18.73
CA GLN A 69 12.84 -9.49 19.60
C GLN A 69 11.53 -9.24 20.34
N ARG A 70 11.34 -8.07 20.95
CA ARG A 70 10.08 -7.71 21.62
C ARG A 70 8.90 -7.64 20.65
N ALA A 71 9.09 -7.12 19.44
CA ALA A 71 8.05 -7.10 18.41
C ALA A 71 7.67 -8.52 17.97
N MET A 72 8.66 -9.40 17.81
CA MET A 72 8.45 -10.83 17.52
C MET A 72 7.77 -11.56 18.67
N GLU A 73 8.14 -11.31 19.92
CA GLU A 73 7.51 -11.88 21.11
C GLU A 73 6.06 -11.40 21.25
N THR A 74 5.83 -10.09 21.07
CA THR A 74 4.49 -9.51 21.08
C THR A 74 3.64 -10.06 19.94
N GLU A 75 4.18 -10.31 18.75
CA GLU A 75 3.41 -10.97 17.69
C GLU A 75 3.16 -12.45 18.00
N ARG A 76 4.15 -13.20 18.49
CA ARG A 76 4.00 -14.62 18.85
C ARG A 76 2.94 -14.89 19.91
N GLN A 77 2.70 -13.93 20.81
CA GLN A 77 1.65 -14.05 21.83
C GLN A 77 0.23 -14.05 21.25
N PHE A 78 0.02 -13.51 20.05
CA PHE A 78 -1.32 -13.35 19.50
C PHE A 78 -1.50 -13.85 18.06
N VAL A 79 -0.41 -14.12 17.36
CA VAL A 79 -0.40 -14.81 16.07
C VAL A 79 0.07 -16.23 16.36
N PRO A 80 -0.80 -17.27 16.25
CA PRO A 80 -0.36 -18.64 16.38
C PRO A 80 0.80 -18.90 15.43
N PRO A 81 1.83 -19.69 15.84
CA PRO A 81 2.87 -20.09 14.92
C PRO A 81 2.18 -20.75 13.73
N VAL A 82 2.33 -20.15 12.55
CA VAL A 82 1.71 -20.69 11.34
C VAL A 82 2.54 -21.91 10.96
N ASN A 83 2.26 -23.05 11.61
CA ASN A 83 3.02 -24.31 11.56
C ASN A 83 3.05 -24.97 10.17
N GLN A 84 2.59 -24.27 9.13
CA GLN A 84 2.54 -24.70 7.74
C GLN A 84 2.75 -23.53 6.77
N LEU A 85 3.44 -22.47 7.16
CA LEU A 85 4.08 -21.65 6.12
C LEU A 85 5.20 -22.52 5.56
N VAL A 86 5.03 -22.90 4.30
CA VAL A 86 6.15 -23.31 3.45
C VAL A 86 7.23 -22.25 3.71
N PRO A 87 8.38 -22.60 4.31
CA PRO A 87 9.40 -21.60 4.60
C PRO A 87 9.71 -20.84 3.30
N VAL A 88 10.02 -19.54 3.37
CA VAL A 88 10.35 -18.68 2.21
C VAL A 88 11.25 -19.40 1.18
N THR A 89 12.09 -20.34 1.64
CA THR A 89 12.95 -21.23 0.87
C THR A 89 12.24 -22.19 -0.10
N GLU A 90 10.97 -22.57 0.11
CA GLU A 90 10.17 -23.38 -0.83
C GLU A 90 9.07 -22.59 -1.57
N LEU A 91 9.05 -21.26 -1.44
CA LEU A 91 8.34 -20.42 -2.41
C LEU A 91 8.85 -20.70 -3.84
N PRO A 92 8.01 -20.49 -4.89
CA PRO A 92 8.43 -20.59 -6.28
C PRO A 92 9.77 -19.88 -6.51
N ALA A 93 10.61 -20.35 -7.42
CA ALA A 93 11.95 -19.77 -7.64
C ALA A 93 11.92 -18.26 -7.96
N SER A 94 10.79 -17.72 -8.41
CA SER A 94 10.54 -16.28 -8.59
C SER A 94 10.45 -15.47 -7.29
N LEU A 95 10.12 -16.12 -6.17
CA LEU A 95 9.95 -15.56 -4.83
C LEU A 95 11.06 -15.97 -3.86
N ARG A 96 11.92 -16.93 -4.25
CA ARG A 96 13.15 -17.22 -3.51
C ARG A 96 14.06 -16.01 -3.61
N LEU A 97 14.40 -15.46 -2.45
CA LEU A 97 15.46 -14.46 -2.28
C LEU A 97 16.64 -14.81 -3.20
N ARG A 98 16.84 -14.02 -4.26
CA ARG A 98 18.22 -13.78 -4.67
C ARG A 98 18.79 -13.00 -3.51
N HIS A 99 19.61 -13.66 -2.71
CA HIS A 99 20.57 -12.96 -1.88
C HIS A 99 21.53 -12.30 -2.88
N HIS A 100 21.12 -11.16 -3.44
CA HIS A 100 21.98 -10.33 -4.26
C HIS A 100 23.02 -9.78 -3.29
N GLN A 101 24.14 -10.51 -3.21
CA GLN A 101 25.39 -9.97 -2.70
C GLN A 101 25.57 -8.60 -3.34
N ARG A 102 25.82 -7.59 -2.49
CA ARG A 102 26.29 -6.25 -2.84
C ARG A 102 27.10 -6.25 -4.15
N LYS A 103 26.45 -6.01 -5.28
CA LYS A 103 27.08 -5.66 -6.55
C LYS A 103 26.20 -4.63 -7.23
N GLY A 104 26.65 -3.37 -7.17
CA GLY A 104 26.21 -2.26 -8.01
C GLY A 104 24.83 -1.69 -7.69
N LEU A 105 24.77 -0.72 -6.78
CA LEU A 105 23.60 0.16 -6.61
C LEU A 105 23.28 1.00 -7.86
N GLU A 106 24.26 1.20 -8.75
CA GLU A 106 24.11 2.06 -9.94
C GLU A 106 23.16 1.49 -11.01
N GLY A 107 23.09 0.17 -11.19
CA GLY A 107 22.24 -0.44 -12.21
C GLY A 107 20.76 -0.57 -11.82
N GLU A 108 20.46 -0.67 -10.51
CA GLU A 108 19.08 -0.74 -10.01
C GLU A 108 18.42 0.64 -9.99
N GLU A 109 19.19 1.71 -9.74
CA GLU A 109 18.72 3.09 -9.83
C GLU A 109 18.33 3.45 -11.27
N GLU A 110 19.10 2.98 -12.26
CA GLU A 110 18.87 3.27 -13.68
C GLU A 110 17.59 2.57 -14.22
N GLU A 111 17.37 1.29 -13.87
CA GLU A 111 16.15 0.55 -14.25
C GLU A 111 14.89 1.14 -13.60
N ASP A 112 14.95 1.51 -12.31
CA ASP A 112 13.84 2.20 -11.65
C ASP A 112 13.60 3.60 -12.27
N TYR A 113 14.65 4.36 -12.64
CA TYR A 113 14.48 5.68 -13.27
C TYR A 113 13.89 5.61 -14.69
N GLU A 114 14.24 4.59 -15.46
CA GLU A 114 13.65 4.31 -16.78
C GLU A 114 12.17 3.94 -16.67
N ASP A 115 11.80 3.08 -15.70
CA ASP A 115 10.41 2.69 -15.49
C ASP A 115 9.55 3.88 -15.01
N LEU A 116 10.12 4.75 -14.17
CA LEU A 116 9.50 6.02 -13.74
C LEU A 116 9.28 6.99 -14.90
N SER A 117 10.28 7.13 -15.76
CA SER A 117 10.20 7.93 -16.99
C SER A 117 9.10 7.40 -17.93
N ARG A 118 8.99 6.07 -18.06
CA ARG A 118 7.99 5.41 -18.90
C ARG A 118 6.57 5.58 -18.36
N LEU A 119 6.37 5.44 -17.05
CA LEU A 119 5.07 5.67 -16.38
C LEU A 119 4.63 7.14 -16.49
N SER A 120 5.57 8.08 -16.41
CA SER A 120 5.30 9.50 -16.63
C SER A 120 4.83 9.79 -18.06
N GLN A 121 5.53 9.26 -19.07
CA GLN A 121 5.17 9.44 -20.48
C GLN A 121 3.81 8.83 -20.82
N LEU A 122 3.49 7.64 -20.30
CA LEU A 122 2.18 7.03 -20.49
C LEU A 122 1.05 7.86 -19.85
N SER A 123 1.36 8.58 -18.76
CA SER A 123 0.40 9.47 -18.08
C SER A 123 0.11 10.71 -18.90
N ILE A 124 1.12 11.26 -19.55
CA ILE A 124 0.99 12.40 -20.48
C ILE A 124 0.15 11.99 -21.70
N GLN A 125 0.44 10.83 -22.31
CA GLN A 125 -0.33 10.34 -23.46
C GLN A 125 -1.80 10.04 -23.13
N ALA A 126 -2.10 9.59 -21.90
CA ALA A 126 -3.48 9.38 -21.45
C ALA A 126 -4.26 10.70 -21.31
N LEU A 127 -3.59 11.80 -20.93
CA LEU A 127 -4.19 13.14 -20.89
C LEU A 127 -4.47 13.69 -22.29
N GLU A 128 -3.55 13.50 -23.22
CA GLU A 128 -3.71 13.96 -24.61
C GLU A 128 -4.94 13.30 -25.25
N ARG A 129 -5.13 11.99 -25.04
CA ARG A 129 -6.34 11.27 -25.49
C ARG A 129 -7.63 11.75 -24.80
N LYS A 130 -7.53 12.21 -23.54
CA LYS A 130 -8.69 12.73 -22.79
C LYS A 130 -9.06 14.15 -23.27
N GLY A 131 -8.06 14.96 -23.62
CA GLY A 131 -8.22 16.26 -24.29
C GLY A 131 -8.98 16.14 -25.62
N ASP A 132 -8.65 15.13 -26.43
CA ASP A 132 -9.36 14.87 -27.70
C ASP A 132 -10.80 14.36 -27.50
N SER A 133 -11.06 13.60 -26.43
CA SER A 133 -12.40 13.03 -26.17
C SER A 133 -13.45 14.07 -25.73
N ASN A 134 -13.02 15.20 -25.16
CA ASN A 134 -13.92 16.29 -24.77
C ASN A 134 -14.45 17.08 -25.97
N ASN A 135 -13.94 16.84 -27.20
CA ASN A 135 -14.37 17.51 -28.42
C ASN A 135 -15.36 16.68 -29.29
N ARG A 136 -15.83 15.53 -28.80
CA ARG A 136 -16.84 14.71 -29.51
C ARG A 136 -17.95 14.24 -28.57
N THR A 137 -18.78 15.17 -28.11
CA THR A 137 -20.14 14.82 -27.64
C THR A 137 -21.08 14.77 -28.83
N GLY A 138 -21.35 13.56 -29.33
CA GLY A 138 -22.35 13.28 -30.35
C GLY A 138 -22.79 11.82 -30.23
N ALA A 139 -24.02 11.64 -29.73
CA ALA A 139 -24.90 10.46 -29.76
C ALA A 139 -24.33 9.09 -30.21
N ALA A 140 -24.42 8.10 -29.31
CA ALA A 140 -24.95 6.77 -29.64
C ALA A 140 -25.29 5.99 -28.36
N VAL A 141 -26.59 5.76 -28.14
CA VAL A 141 -27.11 4.70 -27.27
C VAL A 141 -26.91 3.38 -28.01
N ILE A 142 -26.14 2.45 -27.45
CA ILE A 142 -26.19 1.03 -27.85
C ILE A 142 -26.24 0.20 -26.57
N GLY A 143 -27.40 -0.40 -26.32
CA GLY A 143 -27.53 -1.52 -25.39
C GLY A 143 -26.65 -2.66 -25.86
N THR A 144 -25.48 -2.79 -25.25
CA THR A 144 -24.64 -3.97 -25.38
C THR A 144 -24.78 -4.76 -24.09
N LYS A 145 -25.32 -5.99 -24.21
CA LYS A 145 -25.08 -7.02 -23.19
C LYS A 145 -23.58 -7.03 -22.94
N GLN A 146 -23.15 -6.69 -21.73
CA GLN A 146 -21.74 -6.68 -21.36
C GLN A 146 -21.18 -8.06 -21.72
N HIS A 147 -20.30 -8.13 -22.72
CA HIS A 147 -19.47 -9.30 -22.91
C HIS A 147 -18.56 -9.33 -21.68
N LEU A 148 -18.93 -10.10 -20.66
CA LEU A 148 -18.03 -10.36 -19.55
C LEU A 148 -16.74 -10.96 -20.15
N PRO A 149 -15.56 -10.62 -19.59
CA PRO A 149 -14.35 -11.35 -19.93
C PRO A 149 -14.62 -12.84 -19.71
N SER A 150 -14.23 -13.68 -20.67
CA SER A 150 -14.26 -15.12 -20.46
C SER A 150 -13.17 -15.44 -19.45
N PHE A 151 -13.53 -15.46 -18.17
CA PHE A 151 -12.63 -15.87 -17.11
C PHE A 151 -12.34 -17.37 -17.24
N THR A 152 -11.10 -17.75 -16.95
CA THR A 152 -10.73 -19.16 -16.91
C THR A 152 -11.18 -19.73 -15.58
N PRO A 153 -11.93 -20.86 -15.56
CA PRO A 153 -12.37 -21.46 -14.32
C PRO A 153 -11.22 -21.72 -13.36
N SER A 154 -11.44 -21.44 -12.08
CA SER A 154 -10.43 -21.62 -11.04
C SER A 154 -9.92 -23.06 -11.00
N LYS A 155 -8.60 -23.24 -11.05
CA LYS A 155 -7.96 -24.56 -10.95
C LYS A 155 -8.10 -25.11 -9.52
N LEU A 156 -8.44 -26.39 -9.40
CA LEU A 156 -8.46 -27.10 -8.12
C LEU A 156 -7.07 -27.11 -7.48
N LEU A 157 -7.05 -27.02 -6.15
CA LEU A 157 -5.84 -27.24 -5.36
C LEU A 157 -5.38 -28.71 -5.46
N PRO A 158 -4.11 -29.03 -5.11
CA PRO A 158 -3.60 -30.40 -5.18
C PRO A 158 -4.42 -31.43 -4.38
N ASN A 159 -5.13 -30.98 -3.34
CA ASN A 159 -6.02 -31.81 -2.53
C ASN A 159 -7.44 -31.96 -3.12
N GLY A 160 -7.67 -31.52 -4.37
CA GLY A 160 -8.97 -31.61 -5.06
C GLY A 160 -10.01 -30.58 -4.63
N THR A 161 -9.68 -29.62 -3.76
CA THR A 161 -10.63 -28.59 -3.29
C THR A 161 -10.55 -27.32 -4.11
N LEU A 162 -11.67 -26.59 -4.20
CA LEU A 162 -11.68 -25.25 -4.79
C LEU A 162 -10.97 -24.25 -3.86
N PRO A 163 -10.12 -23.36 -4.39
CA PRO A 163 -9.47 -22.35 -3.58
C PRO A 163 -10.49 -21.35 -3.04
N LYS A 164 -10.21 -20.79 -1.86
CA LYS A 164 -11.07 -19.81 -1.19
C LYS A 164 -10.49 -18.40 -1.23
N ILE A 165 -11.38 -17.42 -1.15
CA ILE A 165 -11.04 -16.03 -0.83
C ILE A 165 -11.22 -15.81 0.67
N ALA A 166 -10.17 -15.35 1.34
CA ALA A 166 -10.22 -14.83 2.70
C ALA A 166 -10.60 -13.33 2.68
N PHE A 167 -11.78 -13.02 3.19
CA PHE A 167 -12.27 -11.66 3.39
C PHE A 167 -11.87 -11.18 4.80
N LEU A 168 -10.97 -10.21 4.85
CA LEU A 168 -10.35 -9.69 6.06
C LEU A 168 -10.98 -8.34 6.42
N PHE A 169 -11.89 -8.33 7.37
CA PHE A 169 -12.58 -7.13 7.83
C PHE A 169 -11.80 -6.49 8.97
N LEU A 170 -11.17 -5.35 8.69
CA LEU A 170 -10.57 -4.48 9.69
C LEU A 170 -11.56 -3.37 10.04
N THR A 171 -12.25 -3.51 11.18
CA THR A 171 -13.37 -2.65 11.54
C THR A 171 -13.07 -1.79 12.75
N ARG A 172 -13.81 -0.70 12.92
CA ARG A 172 -13.82 0.01 14.21
C ARG A 172 -14.56 -0.76 15.30
N GLY A 173 -15.56 -1.55 14.93
CA GLY A 173 -16.43 -2.30 15.84
C GLY A 173 -17.67 -2.76 15.07
N PRO A 174 -18.77 -1.98 15.06
CA PRO A 174 -19.99 -2.36 14.36
C PRO A 174 -19.78 -2.65 12.87
N LEU A 175 -20.58 -3.60 12.35
CA LEU A 175 -20.67 -3.98 10.95
C LEU A 175 -22.03 -3.54 10.37
N PRO A 176 -22.28 -2.23 10.17
CA PRO A 176 -23.58 -1.73 9.76
C PRO A 176 -24.02 -2.27 8.38
N LEU A 177 -23.06 -2.57 7.51
CA LEU A 177 -23.30 -3.13 6.18
C LEU A 177 -23.38 -4.66 6.17
N GLN A 178 -23.41 -5.31 7.34
CA GLN A 178 -23.52 -6.78 7.47
C GLN A 178 -24.64 -7.37 6.60
N PRO A 179 -25.88 -6.84 6.59
CA PRO A 179 -26.96 -7.46 5.82
C PRO A 179 -26.64 -7.56 4.32
N LEU A 180 -25.92 -6.58 3.77
CA LEU A 180 -25.48 -6.60 2.38
C LEU A 180 -24.45 -7.70 2.12
N TRP A 181 -23.51 -7.89 3.06
CA TRP A 181 -22.51 -8.94 2.98
C TRP A 181 -23.13 -10.34 3.18
N GLU A 182 -24.17 -10.47 4.00
CA GLU A 182 -24.92 -11.72 4.15
C GLU A 182 -25.55 -12.16 2.82
N GLU A 183 -26.16 -11.24 2.08
CA GLU A 183 -26.67 -11.51 0.72
C GLU A 183 -25.53 -11.88 -0.25
N PHE A 184 -24.43 -11.12 -0.26
CA PHE A 184 -23.28 -11.42 -1.12
C PHE A 184 -22.69 -12.83 -0.89
N PHE A 185 -22.65 -13.28 0.37
CA PHE A 185 -22.10 -14.58 0.74
C PHE A 185 -23.10 -15.74 0.65
N HIS A 186 -24.39 -15.45 0.44
CA HIS A 186 -25.43 -16.46 0.37
C HIS A 186 -25.10 -17.51 -0.70
N GLY A 187 -25.04 -18.79 -0.31
CA GLY A 187 -24.68 -19.91 -1.19
C GLY A 187 -23.18 -20.04 -1.51
N ASN A 188 -22.35 -19.06 -1.16
CA ASN A 188 -20.97 -18.94 -1.63
C ASN A 188 -19.89 -19.20 -0.57
N MET A 189 -20.27 -19.49 0.67
CA MET A 189 -19.31 -19.75 1.77
C MET A 189 -18.39 -20.96 1.56
N HIS A 190 -18.74 -21.87 0.66
CA HIS A 190 -17.85 -22.97 0.23
C HIS A 190 -16.61 -22.48 -0.55
N ARG A 191 -16.62 -21.24 -1.08
CA ARG A 191 -15.52 -20.55 -1.76
C ARG A 191 -14.99 -19.31 -1.01
N ALA A 192 -15.49 -19.06 0.20
CA ALA A 192 -15.11 -17.91 1.02
C ALA A 192 -14.70 -18.30 2.45
N SER A 193 -13.93 -17.43 3.08
CA SER A 193 -13.68 -17.42 4.54
C SER A 193 -13.73 -15.98 5.02
N VAL A 194 -14.28 -15.74 6.21
CA VAL A 194 -14.44 -14.40 6.78
C VAL A 194 -13.62 -14.33 8.07
N TYR A 195 -12.91 -13.23 8.25
CA TYR A 195 -12.13 -12.92 9.45
C TYR A 195 -12.37 -11.47 9.84
N VAL A 196 -12.61 -11.21 11.13
CA VAL A 196 -12.90 -9.85 11.63
C VAL A 196 -11.90 -9.47 12.71
N HIS A 197 -11.30 -8.29 12.57
CA HIS A 197 -10.56 -7.62 13.63
C HIS A 197 -11.27 -6.31 13.95
N ALA A 198 -11.67 -6.12 15.22
CA ALA A 198 -12.30 -4.91 15.69
C ALA A 198 -11.30 -4.04 16.47
N ALA A 199 -11.18 -2.77 16.09
CA ALA A 199 -10.30 -1.79 16.74
C ALA A 199 -10.73 -1.44 18.16
N THR A 200 -12.04 -1.43 18.43
CA THR A 200 -12.61 -1.14 19.74
C THR A 200 -12.32 -2.32 20.66
N GLU A 201 -11.53 -2.05 21.70
CA GLU A 201 -11.20 -3.03 22.73
C GLU A 201 -12.48 -3.54 23.41
N GLY A 202 -12.56 -4.85 23.62
CA GLY A 202 -13.74 -5.49 24.21
C GLY A 202 -14.96 -5.61 23.28
N TRP A 203 -14.88 -5.12 22.03
CA TRP A 203 -15.96 -5.35 21.07
C TRP A 203 -16.05 -6.84 20.71
N ASP A 204 -17.25 -7.42 20.83
CA ASP A 204 -17.54 -8.80 20.40
C ASP A 204 -18.59 -8.81 19.29
N VAL A 205 -18.17 -9.23 18.09
CA VAL A 205 -19.03 -9.41 16.93
C VAL A 205 -20.14 -10.41 17.23
N ASN A 206 -19.87 -11.48 17.99
CA ASN A 206 -20.86 -12.53 18.25
C ASN A 206 -22.07 -12.03 19.04
N ALA A 207 -21.87 -11.02 19.90
CA ALA A 207 -22.94 -10.38 20.66
C ALA A 207 -23.89 -9.54 19.78
N HIS A 208 -23.47 -9.20 18.56
CA HIS A 208 -24.17 -8.25 17.68
C HIS A 208 -24.67 -8.88 16.38
N VAL A 209 -24.44 -10.19 16.16
CA VAL A 209 -24.86 -10.89 14.94
C VAL A 209 -25.74 -12.10 15.25
N GLY A 210 -26.62 -12.45 14.31
CA GLY A 210 -27.50 -13.62 14.44
C GLY A 210 -26.74 -14.94 14.47
N LYS A 211 -27.37 -16.00 15.00
CA LYS A 211 -26.74 -17.33 15.17
C LYS A 211 -26.20 -17.94 13.87
N ASN A 212 -26.82 -17.61 12.74
CA ASN A 212 -26.49 -18.11 11.41
C ASN A 212 -25.74 -17.07 10.56
N SER A 213 -25.30 -15.95 11.15
CA SER A 213 -24.57 -14.92 10.43
C SER A 213 -23.21 -15.43 9.97
N VAL A 214 -22.81 -15.05 8.76
CA VAL A 214 -21.49 -15.33 8.18
C VAL A 214 -20.34 -14.72 8.98
N PHE A 215 -20.62 -13.73 9.83
CA PHE A 215 -19.63 -13.09 10.70
C PHE A 215 -19.49 -13.77 12.07
N ARG A 216 -20.37 -14.70 12.42
CA ARG A 216 -20.32 -15.35 13.73
C ARG A 216 -19.12 -16.30 13.84
N GLY A 217 -18.39 -16.21 14.94
CA GLY A 217 -17.18 -17.01 15.20
C GLY A 217 -15.97 -16.62 14.34
N THR A 218 -16.03 -15.50 13.63
CA THR A 218 -14.97 -15.05 12.71
C THR A 218 -14.02 -14.02 13.31
N GLN A 219 -14.35 -13.50 14.49
CA GLN A 219 -13.54 -12.48 15.14
C GLN A 219 -12.24 -13.08 15.68
N ILE A 220 -11.12 -12.49 15.28
CA ILE A 220 -9.79 -12.82 15.79
C ILE A 220 -9.49 -11.98 17.04
N PRO A 221 -8.51 -12.38 17.88
CA PRO A 221 -8.08 -11.57 19.01
C PRO A 221 -7.69 -10.13 18.59
N GLY A 222 -8.43 -9.17 19.14
CA GLY A 222 -8.27 -7.75 18.84
C GLY A 222 -7.01 -7.14 19.44
N ILE A 223 -6.60 -5.99 18.90
CA ILE A 223 -5.69 -5.04 19.56
C ILE A 223 -6.28 -3.66 19.42
N ARG A 224 -5.93 -2.77 20.34
CA ARG A 224 -6.25 -1.37 20.18
C ARG A 224 -5.57 -0.82 18.94
N ILE A 225 -6.36 -0.23 18.05
CA ILE A 225 -5.87 0.42 16.84
C ILE A 225 -5.99 1.93 17.00
N VAL A 226 -4.90 2.63 16.72
CA VAL A 226 -4.90 4.07 16.48
C VAL A 226 -4.71 4.30 14.99
N ARG A 227 -5.61 5.09 14.39
CA ARG A 227 -5.56 5.42 12.96
C ARG A 227 -4.25 6.12 12.62
N GLY A 228 -3.65 5.73 11.49
CA GLY A 228 -2.40 6.32 11.02
C GLY A 228 -1.16 5.91 11.83
N MET A 229 -1.30 5.01 12.79
CA MET A 229 -0.22 4.50 13.62
C MET A 229 0.16 3.07 13.23
N PRO A 230 1.37 2.58 13.59
CA PRO A 230 1.81 1.22 13.30
C PRO A 230 0.88 0.10 13.79
N SER A 231 0.01 0.36 14.76
CA SER A 231 -1.03 -0.60 15.18
C SER A 231 -1.95 -1.04 14.03
N MET A 232 -2.12 -0.22 12.99
CA MET A 232 -2.86 -0.60 11.77
C MET A 232 -2.18 -1.76 11.03
N ILE A 233 -0.84 -1.73 10.94
CA ILE A 233 -0.03 -2.80 10.32
C ILE A 233 -0.16 -4.07 11.15
N GLN A 234 -0.05 -3.96 12.47
CA GLN A 234 -0.17 -5.09 13.39
C GLN A 234 -1.50 -5.83 13.24
N ALA A 235 -2.61 -5.08 13.22
CA ALA A 235 -3.93 -5.66 13.05
C ALA A 235 -4.11 -6.33 11.67
N THR A 236 -3.57 -5.71 10.62
CA THR A 236 -3.61 -6.26 9.25
C THR A 236 -2.79 -7.54 9.13
N ARG A 237 -1.58 -7.58 9.71
CA ARG A 237 -0.73 -8.79 9.77
C ARG A 237 -1.42 -9.93 10.53
N ARG A 238 -2.11 -9.63 11.64
CA ARG A 238 -2.90 -10.63 12.38
C ARG A 238 -4.05 -11.21 11.56
N LEU A 239 -4.77 -10.37 10.82
CA LEU A 239 -5.81 -10.83 9.89
C LEU A 239 -5.23 -11.74 8.80
N LEU A 240 -4.10 -11.36 8.19
CA LEU A 240 -3.42 -12.18 7.18
C LEU A 240 -2.98 -13.52 7.79
N ALA A 241 -2.36 -13.51 8.96
CA ALA A 241 -1.89 -14.73 9.63
C ALA A 241 -3.05 -15.67 10.00
N ALA A 242 -4.16 -15.14 10.51
CA ALA A 242 -5.37 -15.93 10.78
C ALA A 242 -5.95 -16.55 9.49
N GLY A 243 -5.99 -15.78 8.40
CA GLY A 243 -6.41 -16.27 7.10
C GLY A 243 -5.48 -17.36 6.54
N LEU A 244 -4.17 -17.24 6.77
CA LEU A 244 -3.15 -18.18 6.28
C LEU A 244 -3.22 -19.54 6.97
N GLN A 245 -3.78 -19.63 8.18
CA GLN A 245 -3.97 -20.91 8.87
C GLN A 245 -4.88 -21.87 8.09
N ASN A 246 -5.81 -21.34 7.27
CA ASN A 246 -6.57 -22.18 6.37
C ASN A 246 -5.78 -22.40 5.06
N PRO A 247 -5.35 -23.62 4.74
CA PRO A 247 -4.52 -23.90 3.56
C PRO A 247 -5.29 -23.71 2.24
N VAL A 248 -6.62 -23.73 2.25
CA VAL A 248 -7.41 -23.52 1.03
C VAL A 248 -7.59 -22.05 0.68
N ASN A 249 -7.27 -21.11 1.58
CA ASN A 249 -7.29 -19.68 1.28
C ASN A 249 -6.12 -19.30 0.36
N GLN A 250 -6.45 -18.79 -0.83
CA GLN A 250 -5.48 -18.44 -1.88
C GLN A 250 -5.49 -16.96 -2.30
N ARG A 251 -6.53 -16.22 -1.91
CA ARG A 251 -6.66 -14.78 -2.12
C ARG A 251 -7.09 -14.10 -0.82
N PHE A 252 -6.55 -12.94 -0.52
CA PHE A 252 -6.74 -12.23 0.75
C PHE A 252 -7.16 -10.80 0.46
N VAL A 253 -8.41 -10.46 0.78
CA VAL A 253 -9.02 -9.16 0.47
C VAL A 253 -9.18 -8.37 1.76
N LEU A 254 -8.57 -7.20 1.86
CA LEU A 254 -8.77 -6.29 3.00
C LEU A 254 -10.02 -5.43 2.78
N LEU A 255 -10.87 -5.32 3.81
CA LEU A 255 -12.12 -4.54 3.82
C LEU A 255 -12.30 -3.82 5.16
N SER A 256 -13.15 -2.78 5.18
CA SER A 256 -13.64 -2.17 6.43
C SER A 256 -15.16 -2.27 6.54
N GLU A 257 -15.69 -1.83 7.67
CA GLU A 257 -17.12 -1.75 7.94
C GLU A 257 -17.92 -0.88 6.96
N ALA A 258 -17.24 -0.08 6.13
CA ALA A 258 -17.83 0.87 5.20
C ALA A 258 -17.54 0.54 3.71
N CYS A 259 -17.06 -0.67 3.44
CA CYS A 259 -16.84 -1.22 2.11
C CYS A 259 -18.04 -2.06 1.66
N ILE A 260 -18.33 -2.06 0.36
CA ILE A 260 -19.34 -2.91 -0.27
C ILE A 260 -18.75 -3.67 -1.47
N PRO A 261 -19.22 -4.89 -1.78
CA PRO A 261 -19.03 -5.46 -3.09
C PRO A 261 -19.90 -4.71 -4.10
N ILE A 262 -19.38 -4.46 -5.30
CA ILE A 262 -20.14 -3.84 -6.39
C ILE A 262 -20.32 -4.79 -7.57
N ARG A 263 -20.09 -6.10 -7.37
CA ARG A 263 -20.18 -7.18 -8.36
C ARG A 263 -20.64 -8.46 -7.65
N SER A 264 -21.15 -9.41 -8.42
CA SER A 264 -21.53 -10.73 -7.90
C SER A 264 -20.34 -11.48 -7.32
N PHE A 265 -20.61 -12.44 -6.43
CA PHE A 265 -19.56 -13.28 -5.86
C PHE A 265 -18.79 -14.02 -6.96
N ASP A 266 -19.49 -14.62 -7.92
CA ASP A 266 -18.88 -15.35 -9.04
C ASP A 266 -17.97 -14.46 -9.88
N PHE A 267 -18.41 -13.23 -10.19
CA PHE A 267 -17.58 -12.29 -10.93
C PHE A 267 -16.28 -12.00 -10.18
N ILE A 268 -16.37 -11.69 -8.88
CA ILE A 268 -15.20 -11.39 -8.05
C ILE A 268 -14.28 -12.61 -7.95
N TYR A 269 -14.85 -13.79 -7.76
CA TYR A 269 -14.11 -15.04 -7.64
C TYR A 269 -13.31 -15.31 -8.91
N GLU A 270 -13.99 -15.36 -10.05
CA GLU A 270 -13.35 -15.62 -11.34
C GLU A 270 -12.34 -14.52 -11.72
N TYR A 271 -12.64 -13.25 -11.43
CA TYR A 271 -11.70 -12.14 -11.66
C TYR A 271 -10.39 -12.33 -10.87
N LEU A 272 -10.49 -12.67 -9.58
CA LEU A 272 -9.32 -12.80 -8.71
C LEU A 272 -8.51 -14.07 -8.99
N PHE A 273 -9.12 -15.11 -9.58
CA PHE A 273 -8.46 -16.38 -9.88
C PHE A 273 -8.04 -16.57 -11.34
N THR A 274 -8.49 -15.72 -12.27
CA THR A 274 -8.03 -15.75 -13.67
C THR A 274 -6.54 -15.45 -13.82
N GLY A 275 -5.99 -14.60 -12.94
CA GLY A 275 -4.55 -14.30 -12.87
C GLY A 275 -3.90 -14.86 -11.62
N ASP A 276 -2.57 -14.89 -11.61
CA ASP A 276 -1.73 -15.31 -10.48
C ASP A 276 -1.12 -14.15 -9.69
N ARG A 277 -1.57 -12.92 -9.96
CA ARG A 277 -1.02 -11.68 -9.40
C ARG A 277 -1.86 -11.11 -8.26
N SER A 278 -1.20 -10.39 -7.35
CA SER A 278 -1.84 -9.56 -6.34
C SER A 278 -2.30 -8.23 -6.95
N PHE A 279 -3.38 -7.65 -6.44
CA PHE A 279 -3.84 -6.31 -6.81
C PHE A 279 -3.45 -5.33 -5.70
N LEU A 280 -2.40 -4.55 -5.96
CA LEU A 280 -1.81 -3.65 -4.99
C LEU A 280 -1.51 -2.33 -5.67
N ALA A 281 -2.19 -1.25 -5.26
CA ALA A 281 -1.82 0.08 -5.72
C ALA A 281 -0.44 0.41 -5.19
N VAL A 282 0.53 0.58 -6.11
CA VAL A 282 1.91 0.91 -5.78
C VAL A 282 2.30 2.17 -6.54
N LEU A 283 2.75 3.16 -5.79
CA LEU A 283 3.26 4.42 -6.25
C LEU A 283 4.71 4.56 -5.79
N PRO A 284 5.62 4.98 -6.67
CA PRO A 284 6.90 5.48 -6.22
C PRO A 284 6.61 6.74 -5.40
N ALA A 285 7.15 6.88 -4.20
CA ALA A 285 6.94 8.13 -3.46
C ALA A 285 7.93 9.21 -3.93
N LEU A 286 7.85 9.53 -5.23
CA LEU A 286 8.67 10.46 -6.01
C LEU A 286 8.89 11.85 -5.40
N ARG A 287 8.26 12.17 -4.28
CA ARG A 287 8.43 13.44 -3.56
C ARG A 287 8.53 13.21 -2.06
N TRP A 288 9.39 12.28 -1.64
CA TRP A 288 9.72 12.01 -0.23
C TRP A 288 9.95 13.29 0.58
N TRP A 289 10.63 14.28 0.00
CA TRP A 289 10.91 15.60 0.59
C TRP A 289 9.68 16.51 0.77
N ARG A 290 8.56 16.25 0.08
CA ARG A 290 7.28 16.94 0.29
C ARG A 290 6.37 16.22 1.27
N PHE A 291 6.77 15.05 1.73
CA PHE A 291 6.10 14.33 2.80
C PHE A 291 7.03 14.32 4.01
N PRO A 292 6.96 15.33 4.90
CA PRO A 292 7.61 15.30 6.23
C PRO A 292 7.39 13.97 6.98
N ARG A 293 6.34 13.25 6.58
CA ARG A 293 5.83 11.96 7.04
C ARG A 293 6.72 10.75 6.92
N TYR A 294 7.66 10.78 5.98
CA TYR A 294 8.67 9.74 5.86
C TYR A 294 10.05 10.25 6.27
N PHE A 295 10.16 11.48 6.77
CA PHE A 295 11.42 12.11 7.15
C PHE A 295 12.17 11.30 8.22
N TRP A 296 11.44 10.64 9.12
CA TRP A 296 12.02 9.77 10.15
C TRP A 296 12.72 8.52 9.54
N ILE A 297 12.37 8.11 8.33
CA ILE A 297 13.07 7.03 7.58
C ILE A 297 14.40 7.52 6.97
N PHE A 298 14.68 8.82 7.03
CA PHE A 298 15.98 9.38 6.65
C PHE A 298 16.91 9.55 7.86
N MET A 299 16.48 9.17 9.06
CA MET A 299 17.35 9.13 10.23
C MET A 299 18.43 8.04 10.04
N PRO A 300 19.67 8.23 10.53
CA PRO A 300 20.74 7.27 10.36
C PRO A 300 20.37 5.88 10.95
N ARG A 301 20.88 4.81 10.33
CA ARG A 301 20.69 3.37 10.66
C ARG A 301 19.31 2.75 10.34
N GLN A 302 18.55 3.29 9.39
CA GLN A 302 17.34 2.62 8.90
C GLN A 302 17.69 1.36 8.09
N LEU A 303 16.92 0.27 8.26
CA LEU A 303 17.15 -1.01 7.59
C LEU A 303 16.87 -0.97 6.08
N ILE A 304 16.20 0.09 5.62
CA ILE A 304 15.75 0.27 4.25
C ILE A 304 16.16 1.65 3.77
N HIS A 305 16.49 1.73 2.49
CA HIS A 305 16.78 3.00 1.88
C HIS A 305 15.48 3.73 1.49
N PRO A 306 15.46 5.07 1.54
CA PRO A 306 14.25 5.83 1.24
C PRO A 306 13.66 5.57 -0.15
N TRP A 307 14.51 5.34 -1.17
CA TRP A 307 14.06 5.02 -2.52
C TRP A 307 13.37 3.66 -2.63
N GLN A 308 13.54 2.76 -1.64
CA GLN A 308 12.86 1.47 -1.65
C GLN A 308 11.40 1.58 -1.21
N ILE A 309 11.06 2.63 -0.46
CA ILE A 309 9.70 2.80 0.03
C ILE A 309 8.77 2.94 -1.17
N ARG A 310 7.54 2.50 -0.99
CA ARG A 310 6.44 2.74 -1.91
C ARG A 310 5.23 3.22 -1.13
N LYS A 311 4.37 3.99 -1.80
CA LYS A 311 3.08 4.44 -1.27
C LYS A 311 1.97 3.73 -2.02
N GLY A 312 0.79 3.66 -1.46
CA GLY A 312 -0.38 3.14 -2.13
C GLY A 312 -1.66 3.44 -1.39
N SER A 313 -2.63 2.57 -1.64
CA SER A 313 -3.88 2.51 -0.90
C SER A 313 -3.76 1.46 0.21
N GLN A 314 -4.41 1.70 1.35
CA GLN A 314 -4.57 0.69 2.40
C GLN A 314 -5.19 -0.62 1.86
N TRP A 315 -6.09 -0.53 0.87
CA TRP A 315 -6.85 -1.65 0.32
C TRP A 315 -6.05 -2.45 -0.71
N PHE A 316 -5.98 -3.76 -0.51
CA PHE A 316 -5.28 -4.70 -1.36
C PHE A 316 -6.08 -5.98 -1.60
N VAL A 317 -5.66 -6.73 -2.63
CA VAL A 317 -5.89 -8.17 -2.72
C VAL A 317 -4.55 -8.87 -2.88
N LEU A 318 -4.20 -9.74 -1.94
CA LEU A 318 -2.94 -10.49 -2.00
C LEU A 318 -3.18 -11.94 -2.40
N THR A 319 -2.24 -12.52 -3.14
CA THR A 319 -2.09 -13.97 -3.27
C THR A 319 -1.56 -14.57 -1.97
N ARG A 320 -1.75 -15.88 -1.77
CA ARG A 320 -1.21 -16.57 -0.58
C ARG A 320 0.30 -16.38 -0.38
N PRO A 321 1.16 -16.49 -1.40
CA PRO A 321 2.59 -16.20 -1.24
C PRO A 321 2.88 -14.78 -0.76
N HIS A 322 2.19 -13.78 -1.30
CA HIS A 322 2.36 -12.39 -0.86
C HIS A 322 1.81 -12.14 0.55
N ALA A 323 0.71 -12.79 0.93
CA ALA A 323 0.20 -12.73 2.29
C ALA A 323 1.20 -13.33 3.28
N ALA A 324 1.80 -14.49 2.97
CA ALA A 324 2.83 -15.11 3.78
C ALA A 324 4.06 -14.21 3.92
N LEU A 325 4.56 -13.67 2.81
CA LEU A 325 5.66 -12.72 2.77
C LEU A 325 5.43 -11.52 3.71
N VAL A 326 4.23 -10.94 3.69
CA VAL A 326 3.88 -9.79 4.55
C VAL A 326 3.84 -10.16 6.03
N VAL A 327 3.48 -11.40 6.38
CA VAL A 327 3.47 -11.87 7.78
C VAL A 327 4.88 -12.23 8.26
N GLU A 328 5.72 -12.79 7.39
CA GLU A 328 7.07 -13.22 7.72
C GLU A 328 8.09 -12.06 7.70
N ASP A 329 7.79 -10.97 6.98
CA ASP A 329 8.68 -9.82 6.93
C ASP A 329 8.88 -9.18 8.31
N MET A 330 10.13 -9.06 8.72
CA MET A 330 10.54 -8.33 9.92
C MET A 330 11.31 -7.05 9.58
N LYS A 331 11.98 -7.01 8.42
CA LYS A 331 12.87 -5.92 8.02
C LYS A 331 12.10 -4.62 7.82
N TYR A 332 11.06 -4.66 6.98
CA TYR A 332 10.24 -3.48 6.74
C TYR A 332 9.30 -3.25 7.92
N TYR A 333 8.78 -4.33 8.53
CA TYR A 333 7.85 -4.22 9.66
C TYR A 333 8.42 -3.40 10.82
N VAL A 334 9.65 -3.69 11.24
CA VAL A 334 10.31 -2.96 12.33
C VAL A 334 10.65 -1.53 11.92
N THR A 335 11.04 -1.31 10.66
CA THR A 335 11.23 0.03 10.12
C THR A 335 9.93 0.83 10.26
N PHE A 336 8.84 0.41 9.61
CA PHE A 336 7.52 1.08 9.66
C PHE A 336 6.94 1.17 11.07
N GLY A 337 7.30 0.23 11.96
CA GLY A 337 6.93 0.21 13.38
C GLY A 337 7.54 1.35 14.21
N ARG A 338 8.71 1.86 13.83
CA ARG A 338 9.38 2.98 14.51
C ARG A 338 8.86 4.35 14.07
N GLY A 339 8.04 4.37 13.02
CA GLY A 339 7.50 5.59 12.47
C GLY A 339 6.57 6.32 13.42
N ARG A 340 6.82 7.63 13.59
CA ARG A 340 5.90 8.51 14.31
C ARG A 340 4.74 8.89 13.38
N GLY A 341 3.82 7.94 13.21
CA GLY A 341 2.39 8.23 13.12
C GLY A 341 1.82 8.93 11.88
N GLU A 342 2.20 8.52 10.67
CA GLU A 342 1.60 9.11 9.45
C GLU A 342 1.26 8.05 8.37
N TYR A 343 0.31 7.17 8.70
CA TYR A 343 -0.33 6.18 7.79
C TYR A 343 0.62 5.13 7.22
N PRO A 344 1.38 4.41 8.08
CA PRO A 344 2.35 3.42 7.62
C PRO A 344 1.68 2.22 6.92
N ASP A 345 0.38 1.99 7.16
CA ASP A 345 -0.45 1.00 6.47
C ASP A 345 -0.71 1.31 4.99
N GLU A 346 -0.47 2.55 4.54
CA GLU A 346 -0.53 2.95 3.12
C GLU A 346 0.84 2.84 2.41
N GLY A 347 1.88 2.34 3.09
CA GLY A 347 3.20 2.17 2.48
C GLY A 347 3.92 0.86 2.81
N TYR A 348 3.66 0.27 3.98
CA TYR A 348 4.35 -0.93 4.44
C TYR A 348 4.20 -2.11 3.49
N ILE A 349 2.96 -2.50 3.18
CA ILE A 349 2.67 -3.68 2.35
C ILE A 349 3.14 -3.44 0.91
N GLN A 350 2.98 -2.22 0.39
CA GLN A 350 3.49 -1.81 -0.91
C GLN A 350 5.00 -1.96 -0.98
N THR A 351 5.71 -1.50 0.05
CA THR A 351 7.16 -1.55 0.11
C THR A 351 7.67 -2.98 0.21
N VAL A 352 7.04 -3.82 1.05
CA VAL A 352 7.40 -5.24 1.18
C VAL A 352 7.20 -5.95 -0.14
N VAL A 353 5.98 -5.94 -0.68
CA VAL A 353 5.65 -6.72 -1.88
C VAL A 353 6.44 -6.21 -3.10
N TRP A 354 6.57 -4.89 -3.29
CA TRP A 354 7.37 -4.34 -4.37
C TRP A 354 8.85 -4.72 -4.27
N GLY A 355 9.40 -4.69 -3.06
CA GLY A 355 10.81 -5.00 -2.82
C GLY A 355 11.17 -6.46 -3.08
N TYR A 356 10.24 -7.39 -2.87
CA TYR A 356 10.48 -8.84 -3.04
C TYR A 356 9.93 -9.41 -4.35
N ASP A 357 8.77 -8.97 -4.84
CA ASP A 357 8.14 -9.47 -6.08
C ASP A 357 7.32 -8.39 -6.80
N ARG A 358 8.02 -7.50 -7.50
CA ARG A 358 7.42 -6.48 -8.37
C ARG A 358 6.68 -7.04 -9.60
N ARG A 359 6.93 -8.29 -10.02
CA ARG A 359 6.31 -8.88 -11.24
C ARG A 359 5.05 -9.67 -10.92
N GLY A 360 4.88 -10.10 -9.68
CA GLY A 360 3.70 -10.77 -9.16
C GLY A 360 2.55 -9.83 -8.76
N ILE A 361 2.61 -8.55 -9.12
CA ILE A 361 1.57 -7.57 -8.81
C ILE A 361 0.96 -6.96 -10.08
N GLU A 362 -0.34 -6.70 -10.02
CA GLU A 362 -1.00 -5.68 -10.81
C GLU A 362 -0.98 -4.37 -9.99
N PRO A 363 -0.33 -3.29 -10.49
CA PRO A 363 -0.03 -2.07 -9.72
C PRO A 363 -1.26 -1.16 -9.55
N HIS A 364 -2.46 -1.72 -9.43
CA HIS A 364 -3.70 -1.00 -9.21
C HIS A 364 -4.52 -1.62 -8.07
N SER A 365 -5.36 -0.81 -7.43
CA SER A 365 -6.34 -1.33 -6.47
C SER A 365 -7.61 -1.77 -7.21
N VAL A 366 -8.28 -2.77 -6.66
CA VAL A 366 -9.64 -3.17 -7.06
C VAL A 366 -10.73 -2.50 -6.21
N MET A 367 -10.34 -1.57 -5.33
CA MET A 367 -11.24 -0.76 -4.50
C MET A 367 -11.48 0.60 -5.15
N HIS A 368 -12.73 0.89 -5.50
CA HIS A 368 -13.14 2.23 -5.89
C HIS A 368 -13.20 3.14 -4.66
N VAL A 369 -12.51 4.28 -4.75
CA VAL A 369 -12.52 5.32 -3.71
C VAL A 369 -12.74 6.68 -4.37
N ASP A 370 -13.78 7.38 -3.93
CA ASP A 370 -14.07 8.73 -4.37
C ASP A 370 -13.40 9.75 -3.44
N TRP A 371 -12.39 10.43 -3.95
CA TRP A 371 -11.74 11.55 -3.26
C TRP A 371 -12.34 12.84 -3.83
N PRO A 372 -12.98 13.69 -3.01
CA PRO A 372 -13.67 14.86 -3.54
C PRO A 372 -12.71 15.93 -4.10
N HIS A 373 -11.47 15.97 -3.63
CA HIS A 373 -10.40 16.84 -4.14
C HIS A 373 -9.02 16.37 -3.62
N TYR A 374 -7.93 16.85 -4.24
CA TYR A 374 -6.55 16.39 -3.96
C TYR A 374 -6.03 16.66 -2.53
N LYS A 375 -6.65 17.58 -1.77
CA LYS A 375 -6.32 17.85 -0.35
C LYS A 375 -7.25 17.16 0.65
N ALA A 376 -8.23 16.40 0.18
CA ALA A 376 -9.19 15.80 1.08
C ALA A 376 -8.48 14.82 2.01
N GLU A 377 -8.69 14.99 3.32
CA GLU A 377 -8.10 14.08 4.31
C GLU A 377 -8.83 12.73 4.33
N HIS A 378 -10.11 12.71 3.91
CA HIS A 378 -10.98 11.54 3.89
C HIS A 378 -11.72 11.41 2.55
N PRO A 379 -12.00 10.17 2.09
CA PRO A 379 -12.80 9.95 0.90
C PRO A 379 -14.26 10.33 1.17
N ARG A 380 -14.99 10.66 0.10
CA ARG A 380 -16.42 10.95 0.13
C ARG A 380 -17.17 9.78 0.75
N MET A 381 -18.10 10.11 1.65
CA MET A 381 -19.05 9.16 2.21
C MET A 381 -20.38 9.26 1.45
N TYR A 382 -20.86 8.14 0.93
CA TYR A 382 -22.18 8.03 0.32
C TYR A 382 -23.23 7.77 1.40
N SER A 383 -24.26 8.62 1.45
CA SER A 383 -25.49 8.42 2.24
C SER A 383 -26.53 7.64 1.44
N GLY A 384 -27.56 7.11 2.11
CA GLY A 384 -28.66 6.38 1.46
C GLY A 384 -29.35 7.13 0.33
N SER A 385 -29.44 8.47 0.41
CA SER A 385 -30.01 9.32 -0.65
C SER A 385 -29.08 9.56 -1.84
N SER A 386 -27.77 9.34 -1.67
CA SER A 386 -26.77 9.58 -2.73
C SER A 386 -26.45 8.35 -3.57
N VAL A 387 -26.84 7.15 -3.09
CA VAL A 387 -26.62 5.89 -3.80
C VAL A 387 -27.73 5.69 -4.83
N THR A 388 -27.33 5.43 -6.08
CA THR A 388 -28.24 5.18 -7.21
C THR A 388 -27.69 4.08 -8.10
N THR A 389 -28.54 3.39 -8.86
CA THR A 389 -28.13 2.40 -9.87
C THR A 389 -27.09 2.96 -10.84
N ALA A 390 -27.33 4.18 -11.34
CA ALA A 390 -26.39 4.85 -12.23
C ALA A 390 -25.02 5.13 -11.59
N LEU A 391 -24.95 5.32 -10.27
CA LEU A 391 -23.68 5.45 -9.55
C LEU A 391 -22.92 4.11 -9.52
N ILE A 392 -23.57 3.03 -9.11
CA ILE A 392 -22.97 1.69 -9.01
C ILE A 392 -22.50 1.21 -10.39
N GLU A 393 -23.35 1.31 -11.41
CA GLU A 393 -22.98 0.92 -12.76
C GLU A 393 -21.81 1.73 -13.33
N ARG A 394 -21.71 3.01 -12.96
CA ARG A 394 -20.57 3.86 -13.36
C ARG A 394 -19.28 3.36 -12.71
N MET A 395 -19.32 2.96 -11.44
CA MET A 395 -18.18 2.33 -10.77
C MET A 395 -17.82 1.00 -11.45
N GLN A 396 -18.81 0.17 -11.76
CA GLN A 396 -18.65 -1.11 -12.44
C GLN A 396 -18.04 -0.97 -13.83
N ARG A 397 -18.41 0.05 -14.62
CA ARG A 397 -17.90 0.24 -15.99
C ARG A 397 -16.52 0.91 -16.08
N ARG A 398 -15.92 1.33 -14.97
CA ARG A 398 -14.60 1.98 -15.02
C ARG A 398 -13.51 0.97 -15.34
N HIS A 399 -12.84 1.19 -16.46
CA HIS A 399 -11.66 0.43 -16.90
C HIS A 399 -10.33 1.13 -16.61
N PHE A 400 -10.36 2.30 -15.97
CA PHE A 400 -9.16 3.05 -15.58
C PHE A 400 -9.11 3.22 -14.07
N ALA A 401 -7.95 2.92 -13.47
CA ALA A 401 -7.76 2.92 -12.01
C ALA A 401 -7.62 4.32 -11.39
N VAL A 402 -7.67 5.38 -12.21
CA VAL A 402 -7.45 6.77 -11.76
C VAL A 402 -8.75 7.36 -11.20
N SER A 403 -8.67 7.89 -9.98
CA SER A 403 -9.75 8.69 -9.39
C SER A 403 -9.78 10.08 -10.04
N GLU A 404 -10.96 10.55 -10.44
CA GLU A 404 -11.16 11.75 -11.29
C GLU A 404 -10.63 13.06 -10.69
N ASN A 405 -10.41 13.13 -9.38
CA ASN A 405 -10.03 14.34 -8.66
C ASN A 405 -8.66 14.26 -7.95
N VAL A 406 -7.93 13.16 -8.14
CA VAL A 406 -6.56 13.05 -7.64
C VAL A 406 -5.67 13.74 -8.65
N GLY A 407 -5.01 14.82 -8.23
CA GLY A 407 -4.12 15.58 -9.09
C GLY A 407 -3.10 14.67 -9.77
N LEU A 408 -2.71 15.06 -10.99
CA LEU A 408 -1.78 14.41 -11.92
C LEU A 408 -0.43 13.90 -11.38
N LEU A 409 -0.13 14.15 -10.11
CA LEU A 409 1.14 13.86 -9.45
C LEU A 409 1.13 12.59 -8.57
N ASP A 410 -0.03 11.94 -8.40
CA ASP A 410 -0.22 10.68 -7.66
C ASP A 410 -0.79 9.55 -8.56
N VAL A 411 -0.46 9.57 -9.86
CA VAL A 411 -1.01 8.63 -10.85
C VAL A 411 -0.24 7.30 -10.79
N ALA A 412 -0.88 6.26 -10.21
CA ALA A 412 -0.27 4.94 -10.04
C ALA A 412 -0.20 4.13 -11.34
N PHE A 413 -1.10 4.39 -12.29
CA PHE A 413 -1.05 3.72 -13.57
C PHE A 413 -2.00 4.44 -14.54
N PRO A 414 -1.50 4.99 -15.65
CA PRO A 414 -2.36 5.68 -16.63
C PRO A 414 -3.05 4.71 -17.62
N GLY A 415 -2.83 3.40 -17.48
CA GLY A 415 -3.35 2.37 -18.39
C GLY A 415 -4.71 1.79 -17.97
N PRO A 416 -5.40 1.12 -18.91
CA PRO A 416 -6.59 0.34 -18.57
C PRO A 416 -6.22 -0.86 -17.68
N CYS A 417 -7.09 -1.23 -16.75
CA CYS A 417 -6.89 -2.43 -15.94
C CYS A 417 -6.94 -3.68 -16.81
N ARG A 418 -6.03 -4.61 -16.51
CA ARG A 418 -5.91 -5.88 -17.20
C ARG A 418 -5.76 -7.01 -16.22
N VAL A 419 -6.30 -8.16 -16.58
CA VAL A 419 -6.11 -9.42 -15.86
C VAL A 419 -5.80 -10.47 -16.92
N ALA A 420 -4.70 -11.20 -16.75
CA ALA A 420 -4.20 -12.16 -17.74
C ALA A 420 -4.11 -11.58 -19.17
N GLY A 421 -3.75 -10.30 -19.30
CA GLY A 421 -3.63 -9.58 -20.57
C GLY A 421 -4.95 -9.01 -21.11
N GLU A 422 -6.10 -9.49 -20.65
CA GLU A 422 -7.42 -9.04 -21.10
C GLU A 422 -7.85 -7.73 -20.42
N ARG A 423 -8.54 -6.86 -21.16
CA ARG A 423 -9.04 -5.60 -20.61
C ARG A 423 -10.27 -5.89 -19.74
N VAL A 424 -10.19 -5.48 -18.48
CA VAL A 424 -11.26 -5.72 -17.51
C VAL A 424 -11.66 -4.44 -16.77
N PRO A 425 -12.85 -4.39 -16.16
CA PRO A 425 -13.16 -3.34 -15.20
C PRO A 425 -12.17 -3.34 -14.03
N CYS A 426 -11.85 -2.18 -13.49
CA CYS A 426 -10.86 -2.07 -12.41
C CYS A 426 -11.41 -2.47 -11.05
N PHE A 427 -12.69 -2.16 -10.79
CA PHE A 427 -13.21 -2.15 -9.42
C PHE A 427 -14.17 -3.33 -9.15
N LEU A 428 -13.90 -4.02 -8.06
CA LEU A 428 -14.69 -5.11 -7.51
C LEU A 428 -15.44 -4.68 -6.24
N PHE A 429 -14.86 -3.73 -5.51
CA PHE A 429 -15.38 -3.19 -4.26
C PHE A 429 -15.44 -1.66 -4.33
N ALA A 430 -16.22 -1.05 -3.45
CA ALA A 430 -16.28 0.40 -3.34
C ALA A 430 -16.35 0.86 -1.88
N ARG A 431 -15.89 2.10 -1.64
CA ARG A 431 -15.99 2.82 -0.37
C ARG A 431 -16.11 4.34 -0.61
N LYS A 432 -16.68 5.12 0.30
CA LYS A 432 -17.12 4.78 1.67
C LYS A 432 -18.64 4.90 1.79
N PHE A 433 -19.32 3.87 2.29
CA PHE A 433 -20.78 3.87 2.42
C PHE A 433 -21.21 4.00 3.88
N ALA A 434 -22.19 4.87 4.14
CA ALA A 434 -22.74 5.11 5.48
C ALA A 434 -23.74 4.00 5.87
N PRO A 435 -24.02 3.79 7.17
CA PRO A 435 -25.05 2.85 7.61
C PRO A 435 -26.44 3.09 6.97
N SER A 436 -26.76 4.35 6.64
CA SER A 436 -28.02 4.71 5.98
C SER A 436 -28.18 4.17 4.56
N THR A 437 -27.14 3.58 3.96
CA THR A 437 -27.22 3.03 2.60
C THR A 437 -27.76 1.61 2.54
N VAL A 438 -27.89 0.91 3.67
CA VAL A 438 -28.22 -0.54 3.69
C VAL A 438 -29.51 -0.84 2.93
N SER A 439 -30.61 -0.14 3.24
CA SER A 439 -31.90 -0.39 2.60
C SER A 439 -31.86 -0.10 1.10
N THR A 440 -31.22 0.99 0.69
CA THR A 440 -31.05 1.36 -0.73
C THR A 440 -30.18 0.36 -1.48
N LEU A 441 -29.12 -0.15 -0.87
CA LEU A 441 -28.25 -1.14 -1.52
C LEU A 441 -28.92 -2.49 -1.65
N LEU A 442 -29.69 -2.92 -0.64
CA LEU A 442 -30.46 -4.16 -0.69
C LEU A 442 -31.57 -4.11 -1.75
N SER A 443 -32.20 -2.95 -1.98
CA SER A 443 -33.17 -2.80 -3.08
C SER A 443 -32.52 -2.82 -4.48
N MET A 444 -31.19 -2.72 -4.54
CA MET A 444 -30.39 -2.74 -5.77
C MET A 444 -29.63 -4.07 -5.97
N ARG A 445 -30.08 -5.16 -5.32
CA ARG A 445 -29.41 -6.48 -5.37
C ARG A 445 -29.10 -6.96 -6.79
N ASP A 446 -30.02 -6.78 -7.73
CA ASP A 446 -29.85 -7.24 -9.12
C ASP A 446 -28.73 -6.45 -9.82
N THR A 447 -28.57 -5.15 -9.50
CA THR A 447 -27.47 -4.32 -10.01
C THR A 447 -26.13 -4.74 -9.42
N LEU A 448 -26.11 -5.14 -8.15
CA LEU A 448 -24.91 -5.61 -7.45
C LEU A 448 -24.56 -7.06 -7.81
N GLY A 449 -25.51 -7.82 -8.35
CA GLY A 449 -25.35 -9.20 -8.78
C GLY A 449 -25.50 -10.22 -7.65
N PHE A 450 -26.38 -9.96 -6.69
CA PHE A 450 -26.75 -10.93 -5.65
C PHE A 450 -28.03 -11.68 -6.03
#